data_AF-A0A7S2L7Q3-F1
#
_entry.id   AF-A0A7S2L7Q3-F1
#
_cell.length_a   1.000
_cell.length_b   1.000
_cell.length_c   1.000
_cell.angle_alpha   90.00
_cell.angle_beta   90.00
_cell.angle_gamma   90.00
#
_symmetry.space_group_name_H-M   'P 1'
#
loop_
_entity.id
_entity.type
_entity.pdbx_description
1 polymer ?
#
loop_
_entity_poly.entity_id
_entity_poly.type
_entity_poly.pdbx_seq_one_letter_code
_entity_poly.pdbx_strand_id
1 'polypeptide(L)'
;TGLVVPEAILGDLQGQGDCAAGEGLPPPDAADLLRWHLALRARHEKLSLAYRRRVHRELRAQAAHSAILKEFAVKSMATVAGWMTAQTFVSYIDHGTSRLDLSKPASVCVGWAIYAAVISVVVPTLDWLLRDSPPANSLWRDQVQLFKACLPMMFAWAWKGLVSAVLHLQGQDFWTKLAIAGVLTCFVIVAELCPCYGRSTKAIKAKDEGDTICARILVFPGHLGLAVGFAWTTLCTHYVYIFCEKIREPLLVFMVEAVYFCLISCVLTWITVILQRRIEDGKLELAEAERVPSQDRDLWKIKHAVDFVSSTTALDAVHFVYAWGQLDVLNSFFFTYLLGCGTPTSCERFGYQANFAFSMLLTLVAARGACALAMETRLQAWSRAGTWLATQALGLNVGWAWANFTTAAIASVTSHDSELRLPPSVMHTVCAVFAWIVISVMHRKFQVERRAWDRHVAEQEEDNFLEHHLTL
;
A
#
# COMPACT_ATOMS: atom_id res chain seq x y z
N THR A 1 31.57 2.74 -32.88
CA THR A 1 30.82 1.64 -32.25
C THR A 1 30.45 0.65 -33.33
N GLY A 2 31.21 -0.45 -33.43
CA GLY A 2 30.93 -1.50 -34.39
C GLY A 2 29.59 -2.15 -34.06
N LEU A 3 28.62 -2.01 -34.95
CA LEU A 3 27.42 -2.84 -34.93
C LEU A 3 27.87 -4.30 -35.07
N VAL A 4 27.79 -5.07 -33.99
CA VAL A 4 27.70 -6.51 -34.08
C VAL A 4 26.32 -6.80 -34.67
N VAL A 5 26.27 -6.85 -36.01
CA VAL A 5 25.14 -7.47 -36.70
C VAL A 5 25.09 -8.91 -36.19
N PRO A 6 23.94 -9.39 -35.67
CA PRO A 6 23.83 -10.77 -35.21
C PRO A 6 24.30 -11.71 -36.33
N GLU A 7 25.29 -12.58 -36.07
CA GLU A 7 25.85 -13.53 -37.06
C GLU A 7 24.77 -14.38 -37.75
N ALA A 8 23.60 -14.52 -37.12
CA ALA A 8 22.42 -15.16 -37.71
C ALA A 8 21.88 -14.46 -38.99
N ILE A 9 22.17 -13.17 -39.21
CA ILE A 9 21.75 -12.44 -40.42
C ILE A 9 22.81 -12.53 -41.52
N LEU A 10 24.09 -12.70 -41.18
CA LEU A 10 25.14 -12.94 -42.18
C LEU A 10 25.14 -14.40 -42.68
N GLY A 11 24.73 -15.36 -41.85
CA GLY A 11 24.62 -16.77 -42.26
C GLY A 11 23.65 -17.01 -43.41
N ASP A 12 22.51 -16.31 -43.45
CA ASP A 12 21.53 -16.42 -44.54
C ASP A 12 22.00 -15.76 -45.85
N LEU A 13 22.98 -14.83 -45.78
CA LEU A 13 23.56 -14.20 -46.97
C LEU A 13 24.84 -14.90 -47.45
N GLN A 14 25.53 -15.67 -46.60
CA GLN A 14 26.72 -16.44 -46.97
C GLN A 14 26.41 -17.87 -47.43
N GLY A 15 25.19 -18.38 -47.21
CA GLY A 15 24.76 -19.70 -47.69
C GLY A 15 24.44 -19.82 -49.19
N GLN A 16 24.53 -18.73 -49.96
CA GLN A 16 24.33 -18.73 -51.43
C GLN A 16 25.64 -18.51 -52.21
N GLY A 17 26.78 -18.78 -51.60
CA GLY A 17 28.11 -18.58 -52.17
C GLY A 17 28.72 -19.79 -52.87
N ASP A 18 27.95 -20.63 -53.58
CA ASP A 18 28.53 -21.55 -54.56
C ASP A 18 28.57 -20.84 -55.92
N CYS A 19 29.71 -20.20 -56.19
CA CYS A 19 30.03 -19.48 -57.41
C CYS A 19 30.05 -20.42 -58.63
N ALA A 20 28.91 -20.59 -59.29
CA ALA A 20 28.87 -20.97 -60.69
C ALA A 20 29.26 -19.74 -61.54
N ALA A 21 30.47 -19.76 -62.08
CA ALA A 21 30.91 -18.83 -63.12
C ALA A 21 30.12 -19.12 -64.41
N GLY A 22 29.03 -18.40 -64.63
CA GLY A 22 28.19 -18.59 -65.81
C GLY A 22 27.26 -17.41 -66.06
N GLU A 23 27.55 -16.70 -67.15
CA GLU A 23 26.68 -15.81 -67.93
C GLU A 23 26.13 -14.54 -67.24
N GLY A 24 26.37 -13.41 -67.90
CA GLY A 24 25.98 -12.08 -67.43
C GLY A 24 24.47 -11.95 -67.27
N LEU A 25 24.01 -12.04 -66.02
CA LEU A 25 22.67 -11.63 -65.63
C LEU A 25 22.46 -10.16 -66.03
N PRO A 26 21.36 -9.84 -66.72
CA PRO A 26 21.04 -8.45 -67.05
C PRO A 26 20.91 -7.63 -65.77
N PRO A 27 21.28 -6.33 -65.80
CA PRO A 27 21.13 -5.47 -64.64
C PRO A 27 19.68 -5.54 -64.15
N PRO A 28 19.45 -5.67 -62.82
CA PRO A 28 18.10 -5.74 -62.28
C PRO A 28 17.30 -4.53 -62.73
N ASP A 29 16.06 -4.76 -63.14
CA ASP A 29 15.14 -3.71 -63.55
C ASP A 29 15.00 -2.70 -62.40
N ALA A 30 14.97 -1.40 -62.71
CA ALA A 30 14.86 -0.33 -61.72
C ALA A 30 13.60 -0.50 -60.85
N ALA A 31 12.55 -1.13 -61.40
CA ALA A 31 11.34 -1.50 -60.67
C ALA A 31 11.59 -2.52 -59.54
N ASP A 32 12.48 -3.50 -59.76
CA ASP A 32 12.81 -4.51 -58.75
C ASP A 32 13.69 -3.96 -57.64
N LEU A 33 14.63 -3.07 -57.97
CA LEU A 33 15.41 -2.32 -56.98
C LEU A 33 14.51 -1.44 -56.09
N LEU A 34 13.51 -0.77 -56.68
CA LEU A 34 12.56 0.04 -55.92
C LEU A 34 11.68 -0.83 -55.00
N ARG A 35 11.18 -1.97 -55.49
CA ARG A 35 10.41 -2.92 -54.66
C ARG A 35 11.23 -3.46 -53.50
N TRP A 36 12.49 -3.80 -53.74
CA TRP A 36 13.40 -4.27 -52.71
C TRP A 36 13.65 -3.20 -51.66
N HIS A 37 13.90 -1.95 -52.06
CA HIS A 37 14.07 -0.82 -51.14
C HIS A 37 12.83 -0.56 -50.29
N LEU A 38 11.64 -0.60 -50.88
CA LEU A 38 10.37 -0.43 -50.15
C LEU A 38 10.12 -1.57 -49.16
N ALA A 39 10.41 -2.82 -49.56
CA ALA A 39 10.29 -3.98 -48.68
C ALA A 39 11.29 -3.92 -47.51
N LEU A 40 12.52 -3.49 -47.76
CA LEU A 40 13.53 -3.29 -46.73
C LEU A 40 13.09 -2.19 -45.75
N ARG A 41 12.58 -1.06 -46.25
CA ARG A 41 12.05 0.02 -45.43
C ARG A 41 10.88 -0.44 -44.56
N ALA A 42 9.92 -1.17 -45.13
CA ALA A 42 8.79 -1.73 -44.40
C ALA A 42 9.25 -2.74 -43.31
N ARG A 43 10.26 -3.56 -43.60
CA ARG A 43 10.85 -4.49 -42.61
C ARG A 43 11.57 -3.73 -41.50
N HIS A 44 12.31 -2.67 -41.83
CA HIS A 44 12.98 -1.80 -40.86
C HIS A 44 11.96 -1.09 -39.96
N GLU A 45 10.89 -0.52 -40.52
CA GLU A 45 9.79 0.09 -39.76
C GLU A 45 9.07 -0.92 -38.85
N LYS A 46 8.87 -2.15 -39.31
CA LYS A 46 8.26 -3.21 -38.49
C LYS A 46 9.17 -3.63 -37.33
N LEU A 47 10.48 -3.77 -37.58
CA LEU A 47 11.46 -4.12 -36.54
C LEU A 47 11.66 -2.99 -35.55
N SER A 48 11.73 -1.73 -36.00
CA SER A 48 11.85 -0.57 -35.13
C SER A 48 10.60 -0.38 -34.26
N LEU A 49 9.41 -0.60 -34.80
CA LEU A 49 8.16 -0.63 -34.01
C LEU A 49 8.15 -1.76 -32.98
N ALA A 50 8.62 -2.96 -33.34
CA ALA A 50 8.71 -4.08 -32.41
C ALA A 50 9.71 -3.81 -31.28
N TYR A 51 10.87 -3.23 -31.61
CA TYR A 51 11.89 -2.81 -30.65
C TYR A 51 11.36 -1.71 -29.72
N ARG A 52 10.73 -0.65 -30.25
CA ARG A 52 10.08 0.41 -29.45
C ARG A 52 9.06 -0.16 -28.46
N ARG A 53 8.22 -1.10 -28.91
CA ARG A 53 7.24 -1.77 -28.04
C ARG A 53 7.92 -2.59 -26.95
N ARG A 54 9.07 -3.20 -27.22
CA ARG A 54 9.84 -3.95 -26.23
C ARG A 54 10.46 -3.02 -25.20
N VAL A 55 11.22 -2.01 -25.63
CA VAL A 55 11.86 -1.02 -24.75
C VAL A 55 10.80 -0.32 -23.87
N HIS A 56 9.68 0.10 -24.46
CA HIS A 56 8.61 0.74 -23.70
C HIS A 56 7.96 -0.18 -22.67
N ARG A 57 7.90 -1.50 -22.94
CA ARG A 57 7.42 -2.48 -21.94
C ARG A 57 8.43 -2.67 -20.82
N GLU A 58 9.72 -2.73 -21.14
CA GLU A 58 10.80 -2.86 -20.15
C GLU A 58 10.85 -1.63 -19.23
N LEU A 59 10.78 -0.41 -19.78
CA LEU A 59 10.72 0.83 -19.02
C LEU A 59 9.46 0.92 -18.14
N ARG A 60 8.29 0.56 -18.68
CA ARG A 60 7.04 0.50 -17.88
C ARG A 60 7.13 -0.52 -16.75
N ALA A 61 7.77 -1.66 -16.98
CA ALA A 61 7.98 -2.67 -15.94
C ALA A 61 8.94 -2.15 -14.85
N GLN A 62 10.01 -1.46 -15.23
CA GLN A 62 10.93 -0.82 -14.28
C GLN A 62 10.24 0.30 -13.48
N ALA A 63 9.43 1.13 -14.13
CA ALA A 63 8.64 2.18 -13.47
C ALA A 63 7.62 1.59 -12.49
N ALA A 64 6.91 0.52 -12.88
CA ALA A 64 5.99 -0.20 -12.01
C ALA A 64 6.72 -0.82 -10.80
N HIS A 65 7.90 -1.42 -11.01
CA HIS A 65 8.74 -1.95 -9.95
C HIS A 65 9.18 -0.88 -8.96
N SER A 66 9.67 0.27 -9.46
CA SER A 66 10.02 1.43 -8.62
C SER A 66 8.81 1.93 -7.81
N ALA A 67 7.63 2.01 -8.44
CA ALA A 67 6.41 2.42 -7.76
C ALA A 67 6.00 1.47 -6.63
N ILE A 68 6.05 0.15 -6.86
CA ILE A 68 5.74 -0.87 -5.85
C ILE A 68 6.71 -0.79 -4.67
N LEU A 69 8.02 -0.71 -4.93
CA LEU A 69 9.03 -0.61 -3.87
C LEU A 69 8.90 0.70 -3.09
N LYS A 70 8.57 1.80 -3.76
CA LYS A 70 8.29 3.08 -3.12
C LYS A 70 7.09 3.00 -2.20
N GLU A 71 5.99 2.43 -2.67
CA GLU A 71 4.80 2.26 -1.86
C GLU A 71 5.10 1.38 -0.65
N PHE A 72 5.75 0.23 -0.85
CA PHE A 72 6.19 -0.66 0.21
C PHE A 72 7.03 0.07 1.29
N ALA A 73 8.09 0.77 0.88
CA ALA A 73 9.01 1.42 1.81
C ALA A 73 8.35 2.58 2.56
N VAL A 74 7.65 3.46 1.84
CA VAL A 74 6.98 4.64 2.42
C VAL A 74 5.87 4.21 3.36
N LYS A 75 5.04 3.22 2.97
CA LYS A 75 3.94 2.71 3.80
C LYS A 75 4.46 2.05 5.07
N SER A 76 5.54 1.27 4.99
CA SER A 76 6.19 0.65 6.15
C SER A 76 6.67 1.71 7.14
N MET A 77 7.43 2.70 6.66
CA MET A 77 7.95 3.81 7.47
C MET A 77 6.83 4.66 8.09
N ALA A 78 5.82 5.01 7.29
CA ALA A 78 4.67 5.79 7.74
C ALA A 78 3.84 5.05 8.80
N THR A 79 3.72 3.73 8.69
CA THR A 79 3.00 2.91 9.67
C THR A 79 3.67 2.96 11.03
N VAL A 80 5.01 2.82 11.08
CA VAL A 80 5.79 2.86 12.34
C VAL A 80 5.78 4.26 12.96
N ALA A 81 6.08 5.29 12.17
CA ALA A 81 6.10 6.68 12.65
C ALA A 81 4.70 7.15 13.11
N GLY A 82 3.68 6.79 12.34
CA GLY A 82 2.28 7.06 12.69
C GLY A 82 1.85 6.37 13.98
N TRP A 83 2.25 5.10 14.17
CA TRP A 83 1.97 4.35 15.40
C TRP A 83 2.66 4.95 16.62
N MET A 84 3.97 5.23 16.54
CA MET A 84 4.72 5.83 17.65
C MET A 84 4.16 7.20 18.06
N THR A 85 3.75 8.00 17.07
CA THR A 85 3.10 9.28 17.33
C THR A 85 1.76 9.07 18.04
N ALA A 86 0.92 8.17 17.53
CA ALA A 86 -0.37 7.86 18.13
C ALA A 86 -0.24 7.37 19.57
N GLN A 87 0.68 6.44 19.84
CA GLN A 87 0.93 5.92 21.18
C GLN A 87 1.41 7.01 22.15
N THR A 88 2.24 7.94 21.68
CA THR A 88 2.69 9.07 22.49
C THR A 88 1.51 9.95 22.90
N PHE A 89 0.67 10.35 21.94
CA PHE A 89 -0.52 11.17 22.22
C PHE A 89 -1.50 10.46 23.15
N VAL A 90 -1.82 9.19 22.89
CA VAL A 90 -2.73 8.40 23.73
C VAL A 90 -2.17 8.26 25.14
N SER A 91 -0.87 8.03 25.31
CA SER A 91 -0.25 7.96 26.64
C SER A 91 -0.39 9.27 27.44
N TYR A 92 -0.30 10.43 26.79
CA TYR A 92 -0.56 11.72 27.44
C TYR A 92 -2.03 11.92 27.80
N ILE A 93 -2.94 11.51 26.90
CA ILE A 93 -4.38 11.59 27.15
C ILE A 93 -4.76 10.66 28.30
N ASP A 94 -4.30 9.42 28.29
CA ASP A 94 -4.54 8.41 29.33
C ASP A 94 -4.00 8.89 30.70
N HIS A 95 -2.84 9.55 30.72
CA HIS A 95 -2.34 10.17 31.95
C HIS A 95 -3.30 11.24 32.48
N GLY A 96 -3.90 12.06 31.60
CA GLY A 96 -4.88 13.07 31.97
C GLY A 96 -6.22 12.47 32.40
N THR A 97 -6.75 11.48 31.67
CA THR A 97 -8.04 10.84 31.93
C THR A 97 -7.99 9.86 33.10
N SER A 98 -6.81 9.37 33.51
CA SER A 98 -6.64 8.53 34.70
C SER A 98 -7.10 9.17 36.01
N ARG A 99 -7.30 10.50 36.02
CA ARG A 99 -7.82 11.25 37.16
C ARG A 99 -9.36 11.25 37.23
N LEU A 100 -10.04 10.78 36.18
CA LEU A 100 -11.49 10.67 36.15
C LEU A 100 -11.92 9.34 36.81
N ASP A 101 -12.99 9.38 37.60
CA ASP A 101 -13.56 8.20 38.27
C ASP A 101 -14.39 7.36 37.28
N LEU A 102 -13.71 6.82 36.26
CA LEU A 102 -14.27 5.97 35.22
C LEU A 102 -13.70 4.55 35.34
N SER A 103 -14.49 3.55 34.94
CA SER A 103 -13.95 2.19 34.78
C SER A 103 -12.80 2.19 33.77
N LYS A 104 -11.81 1.31 33.95
CA LYS A 104 -10.63 1.23 33.05
C LYS A 104 -11.02 1.14 31.56
N PRO A 105 -11.99 0.29 31.14
CA PRO A 105 -12.41 0.24 29.73
C PRO A 105 -13.06 1.54 29.25
N ALA A 106 -13.84 2.20 30.10
CA ALA A 106 -14.47 3.48 29.76
C ALA A 106 -13.43 4.60 29.63
N SER A 107 -12.45 4.67 30.54
CA SER A 107 -11.35 5.64 30.47
C SER A 107 -10.53 5.48 29.20
N VAL A 108 -10.18 4.24 28.82
CA VAL A 108 -9.49 3.93 27.55
C VAL A 108 -10.34 4.35 26.34
N CYS A 109 -11.64 4.06 26.35
CA CYS A 109 -12.55 4.46 25.26
C CYS A 109 -12.64 5.99 25.12
N VAL A 110 -12.73 6.71 26.24
CA VAL A 110 -12.71 8.19 26.24
C VAL A 110 -11.38 8.73 25.73
N GLY A 111 -10.26 8.14 26.13
CA GLY A 111 -8.93 8.54 25.67
C GLY A 111 -8.79 8.41 24.14
N TRP A 112 -9.19 7.27 23.57
CA TRP A 112 -9.20 7.06 22.13
C TRP A 112 -10.22 7.95 21.40
N ALA A 113 -11.38 8.24 22.00
CA ALA A 113 -12.36 9.15 21.41
C ALA A 113 -11.84 10.58 21.33
N ILE A 114 -11.17 11.07 22.38
CA ILE A 114 -10.50 12.38 22.39
C ILE A 114 -9.40 12.40 21.32
N TYR A 115 -8.56 11.37 21.26
CA TYR A 115 -7.48 11.29 20.27
C TYR A 115 -8.03 11.30 18.83
N ALA A 116 -9.05 10.48 18.55
CA ALA A 116 -9.71 10.43 17.24
C ALA A 116 -10.33 11.78 16.86
N ALA A 117 -10.99 12.47 17.80
CA ALA A 117 -11.57 13.79 17.56
C ALA A 117 -10.48 14.84 17.23
N VAL A 118 -9.41 14.90 18.03
CA VAL A 118 -8.28 15.83 17.81
C VAL A 118 -7.63 15.56 16.46
N ILE A 119 -7.31 14.31 16.16
CA ILE A 119 -6.63 13.92 14.91
C ILE A 119 -7.51 14.17 13.67
N SER A 120 -8.83 14.03 13.79
CA SER A 120 -9.77 14.34 12.69
C SER A 120 -9.74 15.82 12.28
N VAL A 121 -9.28 16.72 13.14
CA VAL A 121 -9.11 18.15 12.83
C VAL A 121 -7.64 18.47 12.50
N VAL A 122 -6.71 17.95 13.30
CA VAL A 122 -5.28 18.25 13.17
C VAL A 122 -4.71 17.70 11.86
N VAL A 123 -5.05 16.47 11.47
CA VAL A 123 -4.49 15.86 10.25
C VAL A 123 -4.87 16.64 8.98
N PRO A 124 -6.15 16.94 8.70
CA PRO A 124 -6.52 17.78 7.54
C PRO A 124 -5.87 19.16 7.56
N THR A 125 -5.76 19.76 8.75
CA THR A 125 -5.13 21.08 8.92
C THR A 125 -3.64 21.03 8.57
N LEU A 126 -2.92 20.03 9.07
CA LEU A 126 -1.51 19.83 8.74
C LEU A 126 -1.32 19.49 7.27
N ASP A 127 -2.18 18.66 6.68
CA ASP A 127 -2.12 18.33 5.25
C ASP A 127 -2.32 19.57 4.37
N TRP A 128 -3.23 20.47 4.76
CA TRP A 128 -3.42 21.77 4.14
C TRP A 128 -2.20 22.68 4.29
N LEU A 129 -1.67 22.83 5.51
CA LEU A 129 -0.49 23.67 5.79
C LEU A 129 0.73 23.19 5.01
N LEU A 130 0.82 21.88 4.77
CA LEU A 130 1.92 21.27 4.03
C LEU A 130 1.62 21.14 2.54
N ARG A 131 0.47 21.61 2.01
CA ARG A 131 0.05 21.39 0.61
C ARG A 131 1.10 21.81 -0.40
N ASP A 132 1.76 22.94 -0.12
CA ASP A 132 2.79 23.52 -0.96
C ASP A 132 4.10 22.76 -0.75
N SER A 133 4.56 22.14 -1.84
CA SER A 133 5.77 21.33 -1.79
C SER A 133 6.99 22.24 -1.88
N PRO A 134 7.93 22.15 -0.91
CA PRO A 134 9.17 22.91 -0.99
C PRO A 134 10.01 22.52 -2.21
N PRO A 135 11.01 23.35 -2.60
CA PRO A 135 11.81 23.17 -3.80
C PRO A 135 12.44 21.77 -3.90
N ALA A 136 12.61 21.33 -5.14
CA ALA A 136 13.13 20.02 -5.45
C ALA A 136 14.52 19.81 -4.84
N ASN A 137 14.76 18.60 -4.33
CA ASN A 137 16.03 18.13 -3.75
C ASN A 137 16.43 18.64 -2.35
N SER A 138 15.57 19.34 -1.62
CA SER A 138 15.85 19.74 -0.24
C SER A 138 15.58 18.63 0.79
N LEU A 139 16.35 18.61 1.89
CA LEU A 139 16.08 17.76 3.07
C LEU A 139 14.66 18.01 3.59
N TRP A 140 14.25 19.28 3.62
CA TRP A 140 12.93 19.70 4.05
C TRP A 140 11.82 19.04 3.22
N ARG A 141 11.96 18.94 1.89
CA ARG A 141 11.00 18.23 1.03
C ARG A 141 10.84 16.77 1.40
N ASP A 142 11.95 16.07 1.67
CA ASP A 142 11.91 14.66 2.05
C ASP A 142 11.19 14.48 3.39
N GLN A 143 11.40 15.39 4.35
CA GLN A 143 10.69 15.35 5.65
C GLN A 143 9.20 15.65 5.51
N VAL A 144 8.84 16.68 4.73
CA VAL A 144 7.42 17.00 4.46
C VAL A 144 6.72 15.85 3.76
N GLN A 145 7.38 15.15 2.83
CA GLN A 145 6.82 13.97 2.17
C GLN A 145 6.61 12.80 3.14
N LEU A 146 7.59 12.52 4.00
CA LEU A 146 7.45 11.49 5.03
C LEU A 146 6.30 11.83 5.97
N PHE A 147 6.23 13.07 6.45
CA PHE A 147 5.20 13.52 7.36
C PHE A 147 3.80 13.40 6.72
N LYS A 148 3.64 13.86 5.47
CA LYS A 148 2.39 13.67 4.71
C LYS A 148 2.01 12.20 4.55
N ALA A 149 2.97 11.31 4.34
CA ALA A 149 2.70 9.87 4.27
C ALA A 149 2.26 9.30 5.62
N CYS A 150 2.71 9.87 6.74
CA CYS A 150 2.31 9.47 8.09
C CYS A 150 0.90 9.94 8.46
N LEU A 151 0.43 11.06 7.90
CA LEU A 151 -0.85 11.67 8.27
C LEU A 151 -2.05 10.70 8.14
N PRO A 152 -2.27 10.00 7.00
CA PRO A 152 -3.32 8.97 6.91
C PRO A 152 -3.14 7.82 7.90
N MET A 153 -1.89 7.46 8.22
CA MET A 153 -1.62 6.37 9.17
C MET A 153 -1.92 6.78 10.61
N MET A 154 -1.52 7.98 11.05
CA MET A 154 -1.88 8.52 12.37
C MET A 154 -3.39 8.54 12.56
N PHE A 155 -4.09 8.97 11.50
CA PHE A 155 -5.54 8.97 11.46
C PHE A 155 -6.12 7.56 11.60
N ALA A 156 -5.65 6.63 10.78
CA ALA A 156 -6.10 5.24 10.80
C ALA A 156 -5.89 4.58 12.16
N TRP A 157 -4.74 4.84 12.79
CA TRP A 157 -4.45 4.36 14.14
C TRP A 157 -5.41 4.91 15.18
N ALA A 158 -5.79 6.18 15.09
CA ALA A 158 -6.74 6.81 16.00
C ALA A 158 -8.10 6.10 15.97
N TRP A 159 -8.64 5.89 14.77
CA TRP A 159 -9.97 5.28 14.62
C TRP A 159 -9.96 3.77 14.80
N LYS A 160 -8.89 3.09 14.42
CA LYS A 160 -8.68 1.69 14.80
C LYS A 160 -8.69 1.52 16.32
N GLY A 161 -7.97 2.38 17.04
CA GLY A 161 -7.91 2.35 18.50
C GLY A 161 -9.27 2.62 19.13
N LEU A 162 -10.03 3.59 18.60
CA LEU A 162 -11.41 3.85 19.04
C LEU A 162 -12.33 2.65 18.81
N VAL A 163 -12.32 2.06 17.61
CA VAL A 163 -13.13 0.85 17.32
C VAL A 163 -12.75 -0.29 18.27
N SER A 164 -11.45 -0.49 18.50
CA SER A 164 -10.98 -1.49 19.46
C SER A 164 -11.49 -1.20 20.87
N ALA A 165 -11.42 0.04 21.34
CA ALA A 165 -11.88 0.41 22.68
C ALA A 165 -13.40 0.26 22.85
N VAL A 166 -14.19 0.62 21.83
CA VAL A 166 -15.65 0.42 21.82
C VAL A 166 -16.00 -1.07 21.89
N LEU A 167 -15.29 -1.93 21.16
CA LEU A 167 -15.46 -3.39 21.23
C LEU A 167 -15.13 -3.96 22.62
N HIS A 168 -14.12 -3.42 23.30
CA HIS A 168 -13.81 -3.81 24.68
C HIS A 168 -14.88 -3.34 25.67
N LEU A 169 -15.55 -2.21 25.40
CA LEU A 169 -16.58 -1.66 26.27
C LEU A 169 -17.94 -2.39 26.11
N GLN A 170 -18.36 -2.67 24.88
CA GLN A 170 -19.67 -3.25 24.56
C GLN A 170 -19.69 -4.79 24.61
N GLY A 171 -18.53 -5.43 24.79
CA GLY A 171 -18.37 -6.87 24.71
C GLY A 171 -17.94 -7.33 23.31
N GLN A 172 -17.27 -8.49 23.27
CA GLN A 172 -16.62 -9.01 22.06
C GLN A 172 -17.49 -10.02 21.26
N ASP A 173 -18.81 -9.95 21.45
CA ASP A 173 -19.77 -10.82 20.79
C ASP A 173 -19.78 -10.60 19.27
N PHE A 174 -20.12 -11.65 18.53
CA PHE A 174 -20.17 -11.63 17.07
C PHE A 174 -21.09 -10.53 16.54
N TRP A 175 -22.29 -10.38 17.14
CA TRP A 175 -23.29 -9.40 16.70
C TRP A 175 -22.84 -7.96 16.94
N THR A 176 -22.15 -7.68 18.04
CA THR A 176 -21.57 -6.37 18.32
C THR A 176 -20.49 -6.02 17.31
N LYS A 177 -19.60 -6.97 16.99
CA LYS A 177 -18.59 -6.83 15.94
C LYS A 177 -19.21 -6.55 14.57
N LEU A 178 -20.26 -7.30 14.21
CA LEU A 178 -20.98 -7.12 12.94
C LEU A 178 -21.66 -5.76 12.87
N ALA A 179 -22.34 -5.34 13.94
CA ALA A 179 -23.01 -4.04 14.01
C ALA A 179 -22.01 -2.88 13.87
N ILE A 180 -20.88 -2.92 14.58
CA ILE A 180 -19.85 -1.87 14.49
C ILE A 180 -19.24 -1.82 13.08
N ALA A 181 -18.88 -2.98 12.49
CA ALA A 181 -18.37 -3.04 11.13
C ALA A 181 -19.37 -2.50 10.10
N GLY A 182 -20.64 -2.89 10.22
CA GLY A 182 -21.72 -2.42 9.35
C GLY A 182 -21.97 -0.92 9.48
N VAL A 183 -22.11 -0.39 10.69
CA VAL A 183 -22.33 1.04 10.94
C VAL A 183 -21.17 1.88 10.43
N LEU A 184 -19.93 1.47 10.69
CA LEU A 184 -18.75 2.20 10.22
C LEU A 184 -18.64 2.18 8.69
N THR A 185 -18.92 1.04 8.05
CA THR A 185 -18.96 0.92 6.58
C THR A 185 -20.03 1.83 5.98
N CYS A 186 -21.26 1.78 6.51
CA CYS A 186 -22.35 2.64 6.07
C CYS A 186 -22.04 4.12 6.26
N PHE A 187 -21.43 4.50 7.39
CA PHE A 187 -21.01 5.87 7.65
C PHE A 187 -20.04 6.39 6.59
N VAL A 188 -19.00 5.61 6.26
CA VAL A 188 -18.02 5.99 5.23
C VAL A 188 -18.69 6.12 3.87
N ILE A 189 -19.51 5.15 3.47
CA ILE A 189 -20.22 5.18 2.18
C ILE A 189 -21.13 6.41 2.08
N VAL A 190 -21.95 6.68 3.11
CA VAL A 190 -22.85 7.84 3.12
C VAL A 190 -22.07 9.16 3.07
N ALA A 191 -20.95 9.24 3.81
CA ALA A 191 -20.11 10.42 3.82
C ALA A 191 -19.42 10.67 2.47
N GLU A 192 -18.92 9.63 1.80
CA GLU A 192 -18.31 9.73 0.47
C GLU A 192 -19.34 10.06 -0.63
N LEU A 193 -20.59 9.62 -0.46
CA LEU A 193 -21.68 9.92 -1.39
C LEU A 193 -22.21 11.34 -1.29
N CYS A 194 -21.88 12.06 -0.21
CA CYS A 194 -22.29 13.45 -0.08
C CYS A 194 -21.69 14.29 -1.23
N PRO A 195 -22.48 15.11 -1.95
CA PRO A 195 -21.97 15.91 -3.06
C PRO A 195 -20.78 16.82 -2.68
N CYS A 196 -20.74 17.27 -1.43
CA CYS A 196 -19.66 18.05 -0.86
C CYS A 196 -18.32 17.28 -0.84
N TYR A 197 -18.33 15.97 -0.62
CA TYR A 197 -17.14 15.11 -0.67
C TYR A 197 -16.54 15.10 -2.07
N GLY A 198 -17.36 14.84 -3.10
CA GLY A 198 -16.90 14.78 -4.49
C GLY A 198 -16.34 16.12 -4.98
N ARG A 199 -17.00 17.24 -4.64
CA ARG A 199 -16.51 18.59 -4.96
C ARG A 199 -15.19 18.89 -4.26
N SER A 200 -15.10 18.60 -2.96
CA SER A 200 -13.89 18.81 -2.15
C SER A 200 -12.72 17.96 -2.64
N THR A 201 -12.97 16.70 -3.00
CA THR A 201 -11.95 15.79 -3.55
C THR A 201 -11.40 16.32 -4.88
N LYS A 202 -12.27 16.85 -5.76
CA LYS A 202 -11.83 17.46 -7.02
C LYS A 202 -10.99 18.70 -6.78
N ALA A 203 -11.41 19.59 -5.87
CA ALA A 203 -10.68 20.81 -5.51
C ALA A 203 -9.27 20.50 -4.95
N ILE A 204 -9.18 19.56 -4.00
CA ILE A 204 -7.89 19.13 -3.41
C ILE A 204 -6.96 18.53 -4.47
N LYS A 205 -7.50 17.73 -5.41
CA LYS A 205 -6.71 17.14 -6.51
C LYS A 205 -6.23 18.19 -7.50
N ALA A 206 -7.07 19.17 -7.81
CA ALA A 206 -6.74 20.28 -8.71
C ALA A 206 -5.75 21.27 -8.08
N LYS A 207 -5.63 21.28 -6.74
CA LYS A 207 -4.89 22.30 -5.98
C LYS A 207 -5.36 23.72 -6.33
N ASP A 208 -6.67 23.87 -6.51
CA ASP A 208 -7.31 25.13 -6.87
C ASP A 208 -7.65 25.96 -5.62
N GLU A 209 -8.32 27.11 -5.80
CA GLU A 209 -8.79 27.96 -4.70
C GLU A 209 -9.79 27.25 -3.76
N GLY A 210 -10.40 26.14 -4.21
CA GLY A 210 -11.28 25.30 -3.40
C GLY A 210 -10.55 24.39 -2.42
N ASP A 211 -9.22 24.24 -2.52
CA ASP A 211 -8.40 23.49 -1.57
C ASP A 211 -8.27 24.23 -0.23
N THR A 212 -9.28 24.05 0.60
CA THR A 212 -9.41 24.62 1.94
C THR A 212 -9.29 23.55 3.02
N ILE A 213 -9.03 23.96 4.27
CA ILE A 213 -9.03 23.06 5.43
C ILE A 213 -10.39 22.35 5.54
N CYS A 214 -11.49 23.07 5.34
CA CYS A 214 -12.84 22.50 5.38
C CYS A 214 -13.04 21.43 4.28
N ALA A 215 -12.55 21.67 3.06
CA ALA A 215 -12.60 20.67 1.99
C ALA A 215 -11.86 19.38 2.40
N ARG A 216 -10.69 19.50 3.03
CA ARG A 216 -9.92 18.33 3.50
C ARG A 216 -10.60 17.61 4.66
N ILE A 217 -11.26 18.33 5.57
CA ILE A 217 -12.10 17.74 6.63
C ILE A 217 -13.32 17.01 6.02
N LEU A 218 -13.87 17.49 4.90
CA LEU A 218 -15.00 16.82 4.25
C LEU A 218 -14.60 15.55 3.49
N VAL A 219 -13.38 15.48 2.95
CA VAL A 219 -12.83 14.27 2.30
C VAL A 219 -12.31 13.25 3.32
N PHE A 220 -12.12 13.71 4.55
CA PHE A 220 -11.58 12.96 5.64
C PHE A 220 -12.21 11.55 5.84
N PRO A 221 -13.54 11.36 5.79
CA PRO A 221 -14.16 10.04 5.98
C PRO A 221 -13.65 8.94 5.04
N GLY A 222 -13.17 9.27 3.84
CA GLY A 222 -12.57 8.29 2.93
C GLY A 222 -11.27 7.66 3.43
N HIS A 223 -10.60 8.30 4.40
CA HIS A 223 -9.42 7.74 5.05
C HIS A 223 -9.74 6.75 6.19
N LEU A 224 -11.01 6.52 6.51
CA LEU A 224 -11.44 5.52 7.50
C LEU A 224 -11.39 4.07 6.98
N GLY A 225 -11.00 3.84 5.72
CA GLY A 225 -10.91 2.49 5.14
C GLY A 225 -10.12 1.49 5.99
N LEU A 226 -9.04 1.94 6.66
CA LEU A 226 -8.26 1.10 7.57
C LEU A 226 -9.03 0.74 8.86
N ALA A 227 -9.83 1.66 9.40
CA ALA A 227 -10.67 1.39 10.58
C ALA A 227 -11.85 0.46 10.24
N VAL A 228 -12.46 0.65 9.06
CA VAL A 228 -13.45 -0.27 8.50
C VAL A 228 -12.84 -1.67 8.33
N GLY A 229 -11.66 -1.75 7.70
CA GLY A 229 -10.90 -2.98 7.54
C GLY A 229 -10.61 -3.69 8.86
N PHE A 230 -10.22 -2.94 9.90
CA PHE A 230 -10.03 -3.50 11.24
C PHE A 230 -11.32 -4.05 11.84
N ALA A 231 -12.45 -3.31 11.75
CA ALA A 231 -13.73 -3.79 12.24
C ALA A 231 -14.14 -5.11 11.56
N TRP A 232 -14.03 -5.19 10.23
CA TRP A 232 -14.26 -6.43 9.48
C TRP A 232 -13.29 -7.54 9.86
N THR A 233 -12.02 -7.23 10.11
CA THR A 233 -11.04 -8.21 10.57
C THR A 233 -11.47 -8.82 11.90
N THR A 234 -11.87 -8.01 12.89
CA THR A 234 -12.33 -8.54 14.19
C THR A 234 -13.55 -9.45 14.09
N LEU A 235 -14.41 -9.23 13.09
CA LEU A 235 -15.51 -10.10 12.76
C LEU A 235 -15.03 -11.39 12.09
N CYS A 236 -14.20 -11.27 11.05
CA CYS A 236 -13.69 -12.39 10.28
C CYS A 236 -12.87 -13.37 11.13
N THR A 237 -12.11 -12.86 12.10
CA THR A 237 -11.27 -13.70 12.99
C THR A 237 -12.01 -14.18 14.24
N HIS A 238 -13.28 -13.81 14.44
CA HIS A 238 -14.04 -14.11 15.67
C HIS A 238 -14.02 -15.60 16.04
N TYR A 239 -14.36 -16.47 15.10
CA TYR A 239 -14.41 -17.91 15.36
C TYR A 239 -13.03 -18.57 15.44
N VAL A 240 -12.05 -18.05 14.70
CA VAL A 240 -10.66 -18.52 14.77
C VAL A 240 -10.12 -18.26 16.16
N TYR A 241 -10.34 -17.06 16.69
CA TYR A 241 -9.92 -16.68 18.03
C TYR A 241 -10.54 -17.61 19.10
N ILE A 242 -11.86 -17.82 19.07
CA ILE A 242 -12.57 -18.72 20.02
C ILE A 242 -12.05 -20.16 19.93
N PHE A 243 -11.70 -20.62 18.72
CA PHE A 243 -11.18 -21.97 18.52
C PHE A 243 -9.74 -22.10 19.02
N CYS A 244 -8.87 -21.14 18.67
CA CYS A 244 -7.47 -21.11 19.08
C CYS A 244 -7.30 -20.99 20.60
N GLU A 245 -8.17 -20.25 21.30
CA GLU A 245 -8.15 -20.17 22.78
C GLU A 245 -8.32 -21.53 23.47
N LYS A 246 -8.97 -22.50 22.81
CA LYS A 246 -9.21 -23.85 23.37
C LYS A 246 -8.10 -24.84 23.04
N ILE A 247 -7.21 -24.50 22.12
CA ILE A 247 -6.13 -25.37 21.67
C ILE A 247 -4.88 -25.10 22.51
N ARG A 248 -4.33 -26.16 23.11
CA ARG A 248 -3.06 -26.08 23.86
C ARG A 248 -1.84 -26.29 22.97
N GLU A 249 -1.97 -27.06 21.90
CA GLU A 249 -0.86 -27.43 21.03
C GLU A 249 -0.51 -26.30 20.06
N PRO A 250 0.70 -25.69 20.17
CA PRO A 250 1.05 -24.52 19.35
C PRO A 250 1.07 -24.79 17.85
N LEU A 251 1.46 -26.00 17.45
CA LEU A 251 1.42 -26.44 16.06
C LEU A 251 0.00 -26.41 15.50
N LEU A 252 -0.99 -26.86 16.29
CA LEU A 252 -2.38 -26.90 15.84
C LEU A 252 -2.97 -25.49 15.72
N VAL A 253 -2.60 -24.55 16.60
CA VAL A 253 -2.96 -23.13 16.45
C VAL A 253 -2.45 -22.57 15.12
N PHE A 254 -1.16 -22.79 14.82
CA PHE A 254 -0.58 -22.37 13.54
C PHE A 254 -1.29 -23.01 12.33
N MET A 255 -1.57 -24.32 12.37
CA MET A 255 -2.26 -25.02 11.29
C MET A 255 -3.67 -24.45 11.04
N VAL A 256 -4.41 -24.15 12.10
CA VAL A 256 -5.75 -23.55 12.01
C VAL A 256 -5.68 -22.18 11.36
N GLU A 257 -4.77 -21.32 11.83
CA GLU A 257 -4.62 -19.98 11.25
C GLU A 257 -4.16 -20.02 9.80
N ALA A 258 -3.23 -20.93 9.45
CA ALA A 258 -2.77 -21.10 8.08
C ALA A 258 -3.91 -21.57 7.15
N VAL A 259 -4.71 -22.55 7.57
CA VAL A 259 -5.88 -23.02 6.80
C VAL A 259 -6.91 -21.90 6.66
N TYR A 260 -7.21 -21.19 7.75
CA TYR A 260 -8.11 -20.05 7.73
C TYR A 260 -7.63 -18.97 6.76
N PHE A 261 -6.35 -18.61 6.79
CA PHE A 261 -5.77 -17.62 5.90
C PHE A 261 -5.85 -18.06 4.42
N CYS A 262 -5.59 -19.33 4.12
CA CYS A 262 -5.76 -19.86 2.77
C CYS A 262 -7.21 -19.74 2.28
N LEU A 263 -8.20 -20.06 3.13
CA LEU A 263 -9.61 -19.95 2.77
C LEU A 263 -10.03 -18.49 2.58
N ILE A 264 -9.72 -17.62 3.54
CA ILE A 264 -10.11 -16.21 3.48
C ILE A 264 -9.38 -15.49 2.34
N SER A 265 -8.10 -15.79 2.08
CA SER A 265 -7.34 -15.19 0.97
C SER A 265 -7.95 -15.52 -0.40
N CYS A 266 -8.43 -16.76 -0.61
CA CYS A 266 -9.19 -17.13 -1.80
C CYS A 266 -10.48 -16.30 -1.94
N VAL A 267 -11.27 -16.19 -0.86
CA VAL A 267 -12.52 -15.40 -0.85
C VAL A 267 -12.23 -13.92 -1.11
N LEU A 268 -11.22 -13.34 -0.44
CA LEU A 268 -10.82 -11.94 -0.60
C LEU A 268 -10.28 -11.65 -2.01
N THR A 269 -9.52 -12.59 -2.60
CA THR A 269 -9.06 -12.46 -3.99
C THR A 269 -10.23 -12.47 -4.96
N TRP A 270 -11.20 -13.37 -4.76
CA TRP A 270 -12.43 -13.41 -5.55
C TRP A 270 -13.24 -12.12 -5.45
N ILE A 271 -13.47 -11.62 -4.23
CA ILE A 271 -14.14 -10.34 -3.97
C ILE A 271 -13.38 -9.20 -4.66
N THR A 272 -12.05 -9.17 -4.55
CA THR A 272 -11.22 -8.15 -5.18
C THR A 272 -11.39 -8.15 -6.71
N VAL A 273 -11.43 -9.31 -7.36
CA VAL A 273 -11.70 -9.41 -8.81
C VAL A 273 -13.07 -8.81 -9.15
N ILE A 274 -14.11 -9.11 -8.36
CA ILE A 274 -15.46 -8.59 -8.58
C ILE A 274 -15.48 -7.07 -8.42
N LEU A 275 -14.92 -6.56 -7.32
CA LEU A 275 -14.90 -5.12 -7.02
C LEU A 275 -14.07 -4.34 -8.04
N GLN A 276 -12.92 -4.87 -8.47
CA GLN A 276 -12.11 -4.24 -9.52
C GLN A 276 -12.86 -4.16 -10.84
N ARG A 277 -13.55 -5.23 -11.26
CA ARG A 277 -14.39 -5.19 -12.46
C ARG A 277 -15.48 -4.14 -12.34
N ARG A 278 -16.21 -4.10 -11.23
CA ARG A 278 -17.25 -3.08 -10.97
C ARG A 278 -16.70 -1.66 -11.02
N ILE A 279 -15.50 -1.42 -10.49
CA ILE A 279 -14.83 -0.12 -10.53
C ILE A 279 -14.42 0.24 -11.97
N GLU A 280 -13.93 -0.72 -12.76
CA GLU A 280 -13.58 -0.51 -14.17
C GLU A 280 -14.83 -0.22 -15.01
N ASP A 281 -15.89 -1.02 -14.86
CA ASP A 281 -17.17 -0.86 -15.54
C ASP A 281 -17.80 0.50 -15.18
N GLY A 282 -17.85 0.83 -13.87
CA GLY A 282 -18.38 2.11 -13.41
C GLY A 282 -17.62 3.32 -13.95
N LYS A 283 -16.29 3.23 -14.15
CA LYS A 283 -15.49 4.30 -14.77
C LYS A 283 -15.81 4.49 -16.25
N LEU A 284 -15.96 3.40 -17.00
CA LEU A 284 -16.32 3.44 -18.42
C LEU A 284 -17.71 4.03 -18.59
N GLU A 285 -18.66 3.54 -17.81
CA GLU A 285 -20.04 4.01 -17.81
C GLU A 285 -20.12 5.50 -17.42
N LEU A 286 -19.40 5.95 -16.38
CA LEU A 286 -19.34 7.37 -15.99
C LEU A 286 -18.84 8.26 -17.14
N ALA A 287 -17.85 7.80 -17.90
CA ALA A 287 -17.33 8.52 -19.06
C ALA A 287 -18.34 8.57 -20.22
N GLU A 288 -19.18 7.53 -20.38
CA GLU A 288 -20.25 7.51 -21.37
C GLU A 288 -21.44 8.38 -20.97
N ALA A 289 -21.82 8.42 -19.69
CA ALA A 289 -22.92 9.23 -19.18
C ALA A 289 -22.66 10.74 -19.17
N GLU A 290 -21.41 11.16 -19.40
CA GLU A 290 -21.13 12.54 -19.74
C GLU A 290 -21.75 12.96 -21.09
N ARG A 291 -22.14 11.99 -21.93
CA ARG A 291 -22.64 12.19 -23.30
C ARG A 291 -24.17 12.07 -23.47
N VAL A 292 -24.94 11.68 -22.44
CA VAL A 292 -26.39 11.40 -22.54
C VAL A 292 -27.26 12.55 -21.95
N PRO A 293 -28.41 12.93 -22.57
CA PRO A 293 -29.30 14.01 -22.11
C PRO A 293 -30.13 13.69 -20.83
N SER A 294 -30.87 14.69 -20.34
CA SER A 294 -30.79 15.19 -18.95
C SER A 294 -31.68 14.57 -17.85
N GLN A 295 -32.67 13.72 -18.11
CA GLN A 295 -33.69 13.40 -17.08
C GLN A 295 -33.47 12.06 -16.34
N ASP A 296 -33.02 11.01 -17.01
CA ASP A 296 -32.62 9.74 -16.34
C ASP A 296 -31.19 9.80 -15.76
N ARG A 297 -30.49 10.90 -16.03
CA ARG A 297 -29.06 11.08 -15.76
C ARG A 297 -28.75 11.14 -14.26
N ASP A 298 -29.64 11.67 -13.44
CA ASP A 298 -29.35 11.91 -12.01
C ASP A 298 -29.51 10.64 -11.17
N LEU A 299 -30.59 9.87 -11.35
CA LEU A 299 -30.74 8.56 -10.71
C LEU A 299 -29.63 7.59 -11.14
N TRP A 300 -29.29 7.61 -12.43
CA TRP A 300 -28.22 6.79 -12.98
C TRP A 300 -26.85 7.19 -12.40
N LYS A 301 -26.53 8.48 -12.30
CA LYS A 301 -25.31 8.98 -11.65
C LYS A 301 -25.23 8.61 -10.19
N ILE A 302 -26.34 8.71 -9.45
CA ILE A 302 -26.39 8.35 -8.03
C ILE A 302 -26.10 6.86 -7.88
N LYS A 303 -26.77 5.99 -8.64
CA LYS A 303 -26.54 4.54 -8.58
C LYS A 303 -25.07 4.19 -8.83
N HIS A 304 -24.48 4.73 -9.89
CA HIS A 304 -23.07 4.46 -10.22
C HIS A 304 -22.08 5.05 -9.23
N ALA A 305 -22.39 6.21 -8.66
CA ALA A 305 -21.60 6.77 -7.57
C ALA A 305 -21.64 5.87 -6.33
N VAL A 306 -22.82 5.33 -5.96
CA VAL A 306 -22.99 4.35 -4.87
C VAL A 306 -22.17 3.10 -5.15
N ASP A 307 -22.29 2.52 -6.35
CA ASP A 307 -21.57 1.30 -6.72
C ASP A 307 -20.05 1.52 -6.70
N PHE A 308 -19.57 2.67 -7.21
CA PHE A 308 -18.15 3.02 -7.17
C PHE A 308 -17.62 3.20 -5.74
N VAL A 309 -18.26 4.05 -4.93
CA VAL A 309 -17.85 4.40 -3.56
C VAL A 309 -17.90 3.19 -2.62
N SER A 310 -18.97 2.40 -2.72
CA SER A 310 -19.10 1.18 -1.93
C SER A 310 -18.03 0.17 -2.31
N SER A 311 -17.72 0.05 -3.61
CA SER A 311 -16.68 -0.87 -4.09
C SER A 311 -15.29 -0.43 -3.65
N THR A 312 -14.95 0.87 -3.70
CA THR A 312 -13.65 1.37 -3.24
C THR A 312 -13.47 1.19 -1.74
N THR A 313 -14.49 1.54 -0.95
CA THR A 313 -14.46 1.36 0.51
C THR A 313 -14.32 -0.12 0.89
N ALA A 314 -15.05 -1.01 0.22
CA ALA A 314 -14.97 -2.45 0.45
C ALA A 314 -13.59 -3.01 0.06
N LEU A 315 -12.98 -2.48 -1.00
CA LEU A 315 -11.65 -2.89 -1.46
C LEU A 315 -10.57 -2.59 -0.42
N ASP A 316 -10.60 -1.39 0.17
CA ASP A 316 -9.67 -1.00 1.24
C ASP A 316 -9.84 -1.89 2.48
N ALA A 317 -11.08 -2.22 2.83
CA ALA A 317 -11.37 -3.15 3.91
C ALA A 317 -10.82 -4.56 3.62
N VAL A 318 -11.04 -5.06 2.41
CA VAL A 318 -10.55 -6.37 1.94
C VAL A 318 -9.02 -6.44 1.98
N HIS A 319 -8.33 -5.38 1.58
CA HIS A 319 -6.87 -5.28 1.67
C HIS A 319 -6.38 -5.40 3.10
N PHE A 320 -7.04 -4.69 4.01
CA PHE A 320 -6.67 -4.71 5.41
C PHE A 320 -6.88 -6.09 6.03
N VAL A 321 -8.02 -6.73 5.78
CA VAL A 321 -8.32 -8.08 6.27
C VAL A 321 -7.30 -9.08 5.73
N TYR A 322 -6.93 -8.97 4.44
CA TYR A 322 -5.89 -9.81 3.85
C TYR A 322 -4.54 -9.59 4.53
N ALA A 323 -4.12 -8.34 4.70
CA ALA A 323 -2.85 -8.01 5.34
C ALA A 323 -2.79 -8.55 6.77
N TRP A 324 -3.86 -8.34 7.53
CA TRP A 324 -3.97 -8.80 8.90
C TRP A 324 -3.93 -10.32 9.01
N GLY A 325 -4.72 -11.03 8.20
CA GLY A 325 -4.70 -12.50 8.18
C GLY A 325 -3.32 -13.06 7.82
N GLN A 326 -2.60 -12.41 6.90
CA GLN A 326 -1.22 -12.80 6.58
C GLN A 326 -0.29 -12.59 7.78
N LEU A 327 -0.43 -11.48 8.51
CA LEU A 327 0.38 -11.21 9.69
C LEU A 327 0.06 -12.17 10.84
N ASP A 328 -1.21 -12.52 11.06
CA ASP A 328 -1.62 -13.48 12.09
C ASP A 328 -0.93 -14.84 11.88
N VAL A 329 -0.97 -15.38 10.65
CA VAL A 329 -0.28 -16.64 10.32
C VAL A 329 1.23 -16.55 10.57
N LEU A 330 1.86 -15.44 10.20
CA LEU A 330 3.29 -15.23 10.42
C LEU A 330 3.63 -15.10 11.92
N ASN A 331 2.77 -14.43 12.69
CA ASN A 331 2.91 -14.33 14.14
C ASN A 331 2.73 -15.70 14.80
N SER A 332 1.73 -16.48 14.39
CA SER A 332 1.50 -17.82 14.93
C SER A 332 2.60 -18.80 14.53
N PHE A 333 3.16 -18.66 13.34
CA PHE A 333 4.34 -19.44 12.97
C PHE A 333 5.54 -19.08 13.87
N PHE A 334 5.87 -17.80 13.98
CA PHE A 334 7.09 -17.37 14.65
C PHE A 334 6.98 -17.38 16.18
N PHE A 335 5.95 -16.77 16.75
CA PHE A 335 5.79 -16.67 18.20
C PHE A 335 5.15 -17.92 18.79
N THR A 336 4.00 -18.35 18.26
CA THR A 336 3.25 -19.49 18.82
C THR A 336 3.99 -20.80 18.60
N TYR A 337 4.29 -21.15 17.35
CA TYR A 337 4.88 -22.44 17.02
C TYR A 337 6.39 -22.52 17.34
N LEU A 338 7.22 -21.58 16.85
CA LEU A 338 8.68 -21.69 17.04
C LEU A 338 9.14 -21.31 18.47
N LEU A 339 8.54 -20.29 19.08
CA LEU A 339 8.97 -19.80 20.40
C LEU A 339 8.10 -20.29 21.56
N GLY A 340 6.94 -20.90 21.29
CA GLY A 340 6.00 -21.33 22.32
C GLY A 340 5.33 -20.17 23.07
N CYS A 341 5.30 -18.98 22.46
CA CYS A 341 4.70 -17.76 23.03
C CYS A 341 3.27 -17.58 22.50
N GLY A 342 2.29 -17.27 23.34
CA GLY A 342 0.90 -17.12 22.88
C GLY A 342 0.71 -15.99 21.85
N THR A 343 1.41 -14.87 22.00
CA THR A 343 1.34 -13.69 21.12
C THR A 343 2.68 -12.93 21.11
N PRO A 344 2.90 -12.01 20.15
CA PRO A 344 4.08 -11.13 20.15
C PRO A 344 4.22 -10.28 21.42
N THR A 345 3.10 -9.91 22.04
CA THR A 345 3.04 -9.07 23.24
C THR A 345 3.15 -9.84 24.55
N SER A 346 2.88 -11.16 24.54
CA SER A 346 2.94 -12.01 25.75
C SER A 346 4.22 -12.82 25.86
N CYS A 347 5.18 -12.64 24.94
CA CYS A 347 6.42 -13.41 24.91
C CYS A 347 7.42 -12.92 25.96
N GLU A 348 7.17 -13.22 27.24
CA GLU A 348 7.98 -12.76 28.39
C GLU A 348 9.44 -13.24 28.30
N ARG A 349 9.65 -14.47 27.84
CA ARG A 349 10.97 -15.12 27.82
C ARG A 349 11.97 -14.48 26.86
N PHE A 350 11.50 -14.00 25.71
CA PHE A 350 12.34 -13.45 24.65
C PHE A 350 12.08 -11.95 24.39
N GLY A 351 11.11 -11.37 25.09
CA GLY A 351 10.84 -9.93 25.17
C GLY A 351 10.82 -9.21 23.82
N TYR A 352 11.47 -8.05 23.80
CA TYR A 352 11.60 -7.22 22.60
C TYR A 352 12.58 -7.80 21.58
N GLN A 353 13.52 -8.67 21.99
CA GLN A 353 14.53 -9.26 21.11
C GLN A 353 13.90 -10.19 20.07
N ALA A 354 12.91 -11.01 20.45
CA ALA A 354 12.15 -11.83 19.51
C ALA A 354 11.36 -10.97 18.52
N ASN A 355 10.74 -9.89 18.99
CA ASN A 355 10.01 -8.97 18.12
C ASN A 355 10.95 -8.25 17.13
N PHE A 356 12.17 -7.92 17.55
CA PHE A 356 13.19 -7.37 16.66
C PHE A 356 13.60 -8.36 15.57
N ALA A 357 13.91 -9.61 15.96
CA ALA A 357 14.29 -10.66 15.03
C ALA A 357 13.17 -10.94 14.00
N PHE A 358 11.92 -11.04 14.47
CA PHE A 358 10.76 -11.19 13.60
C PHE A 358 10.62 -10.02 12.61
N SER A 359 10.72 -8.78 13.10
CA SER A 359 10.59 -7.58 12.26
C SER A 359 11.67 -7.52 11.18
N MET A 360 12.91 -7.88 11.53
CA MET A 360 14.03 -7.95 10.59
C MET A 360 13.83 -9.05 9.53
N LEU A 361 13.49 -10.27 9.96
CA LEU A 361 13.22 -11.39 9.05
C LEU A 361 12.07 -11.08 8.11
N LEU A 362 10.97 -10.55 8.64
CA LEU A 362 9.81 -10.16 7.85
C LEU A 362 10.17 -9.05 6.86
N THR A 363 10.98 -8.06 7.26
CA THR A 363 11.44 -7.00 6.34
C THR A 363 12.22 -7.59 5.17
N LEU A 364 13.14 -8.53 5.42
CA LEU A 364 13.94 -9.17 4.37
C LEU A 364 13.07 -10.01 3.43
N VAL A 365 12.19 -10.85 3.98
CA VAL A 365 11.28 -11.71 3.20
C VAL A 365 10.30 -10.85 2.40
N ALA A 366 9.71 -9.82 3.01
CA ALA A 366 8.77 -8.93 2.37
C ALA A 366 9.42 -8.08 1.27
N ALA A 367 10.64 -7.57 1.48
CA ALA A 367 11.38 -6.84 0.46
C ALA A 367 11.67 -7.75 -0.75
N ARG A 368 12.13 -8.99 -0.51
CA ARG A 368 12.36 -9.97 -1.58
C ARG A 368 11.06 -10.36 -2.29
N GLY A 369 9.98 -10.55 -1.53
CA GLY A 369 8.64 -10.83 -2.06
C GLY A 369 8.12 -9.68 -2.93
N ALA A 370 8.29 -8.43 -2.50
CA ALA A 370 7.89 -7.25 -3.26
C ALA A 370 8.67 -7.17 -4.59
N CYS A 371 9.99 -7.41 -4.58
CA CYS A 371 10.78 -7.48 -5.81
C CYS A 371 10.29 -8.61 -6.75
N ALA A 372 10.02 -9.80 -6.21
CA ALA A 372 9.56 -10.94 -7.01
C ALA A 372 8.18 -10.67 -7.63
N LEU A 373 7.25 -10.11 -6.85
CA LEU A 373 5.91 -9.75 -7.32
C LEU A 373 5.93 -8.63 -8.36
N ALA A 374 6.88 -7.70 -8.26
CA ALA A 374 7.05 -6.62 -9.22
C ALA A 374 7.61 -7.08 -10.58
N MET A 375 8.37 -8.18 -10.61
CA MET A 375 8.91 -8.75 -11.85
C MET A 375 7.88 -9.62 -12.59
N GLU A 376 6.79 -10.01 -11.94
CA GLU A 376 5.86 -11.00 -12.48
C GLU A 376 4.82 -10.37 -13.42
N THR A 377 4.93 -10.64 -14.72
CA THR A 377 3.93 -10.21 -15.71
C THR A 377 2.70 -11.12 -15.68
N ARG A 378 1.64 -10.70 -14.99
CA ARG A 378 0.41 -11.51 -14.81
C ARG A 378 -0.71 -11.10 -15.77
N LEU A 379 -1.17 -12.04 -16.59
CA LEU A 379 -2.26 -11.83 -17.55
C LEU A 379 -3.66 -12.05 -16.92
N GLN A 380 -3.79 -13.02 -16.02
CA GLN A 380 -5.08 -13.40 -15.43
C GLN A 380 -5.54 -12.40 -14.36
N ALA A 381 -6.84 -12.07 -14.34
CA ALA A 381 -7.44 -11.14 -13.39
C ALA A 381 -7.25 -11.61 -11.93
N TRP A 382 -7.39 -12.91 -11.67
CA TRP A 382 -7.16 -13.52 -10.36
C TRP A 382 -5.74 -13.25 -9.85
N SER A 383 -4.73 -13.57 -10.67
CA SER A 383 -3.34 -13.39 -10.30
C SER A 383 -3.00 -11.91 -10.11
N ARG A 384 -3.58 -11.00 -10.90
CA ARG A 384 -3.44 -9.55 -10.70
C ARG A 384 -4.02 -9.10 -9.35
N ALA A 385 -5.24 -9.52 -9.02
CA ALA A 385 -5.87 -9.22 -7.74
C ALA A 385 -5.06 -9.75 -6.56
N GLY A 386 -4.59 -11.01 -6.63
CA GLY A 386 -3.76 -11.63 -5.59
C GLY A 386 -2.42 -10.92 -5.39
N THR A 387 -1.72 -10.55 -6.48
CA THR A 387 -0.49 -9.75 -6.39
C THR A 387 -0.73 -8.40 -5.76
N TRP A 388 -1.84 -7.75 -6.11
CA TRP A 388 -2.17 -6.45 -5.58
C TRP A 388 -2.45 -6.50 -4.07
N LEU A 389 -3.25 -7.48 -3.62
CA LEU A 389 -3.47 -7.77 -2.20
C LEU A 389 -2.15 -8.01 -1.47
N ALA A 390 -1.31 -8.90 -2.00
CA ALA A 390 -0.02 -9.23 -1.39
C ALA A 390 0.89 -8.00 -1.30
N THR A 391 1.00 -7.20 -2.35
CA THR A 391 1.84 -6.00 -2.38
C THR A 391 1.42 -4.99 -1.31
N GLN A 392 0.10 -4.77 -1.18
CA GLN A 392 -0.46 -3.87 -0.17
C GLN A 392 -0.24 -4.36 1.26
N ALA A 393 -0.29 -5.67 1.46
CA ALA A 393 -0.10 -6.33 2.74
C ALA A 393 1.35 -6.32 3.21
N LEU A 394 2.32 -6.57 2.33
CA LEU A 394 3.74 -6.65 2.70
C LEU A 394 4.24 -5.39 3.41
N GLY A 395 3.90 -4.20 2.90
CA GLY A 395 4.30 -2.94 3.52
C GLY A 395 3.62 -2.68 4.88
N LEU A 396 2.34 -3.05 5.01
CA LEU A 396 1.62 -2.94 6.28
C LEU A 396 2.17 -3.91 7.33
N ASN A 397 2.42 -5.16 6.95
CA ASN A 397 2.89 -6.21 7.86
C ASN A 397 4.28 -5.90 8.41
N VAL A 398 5.18 -5.39 7.57
CA VAL A 398 6.48 -4.87 8.03
C VAL A 398 6.29 -3.72 9.00
N GLY A 399 5.44 -2.75 8.66
CA GLY A 399 5.11 -1.63 9.54
C GLY A 399 4.56 -2.07 10.91
N TRP A 400 3.65 -3.05 10.92
CA TRP A 400 3.06 -3.60 12.16
C TRP A 400 4.05 -4.42 12.98
N ALA A 401 4.93 -5.21 12.35
CA ALA A 401 5.97 -5.93 13.08
C ALA A 401 6.91 -4.97 13.82
N TRP A 402 7.39 -3.91 13.14
CA TRP A 402 8.21 -2.88 13.76
C TRP A 402 7.46 -2.08 14.84
N ALA A 403 6.16 -1.84 14.66
CA ALA A 403 5.29 -1.25 15.68
C ALA A 403 5.17 -2.15 16.93
N ASN A 404 5.08 -3.48 16.76
CA ASN A 404 5.06 -4.44 17.86
C ASN A 404 6.41 -4.47 18.59
N PHE A 405 7.53 -4.49 17.86
CA PHE A 405 8.88 -4.40 18.44
C PHE A 405 9.07 -3.16 19.30
N THR A 406 8.74 -1.98 18.77
CA THR A 406 8.88 -0.72 19.51
C THR A 406 8.00 -0.69 20.76
N THR A 407 6.78 -1.22 20.67
CA THR A 407 5.87 -1.36 21.83
C THR A 407 6.45 -2.31 22.89
N ALA A 408 6.97 -3.47 22.48
CA ALA A 408 7.61 -4.43 23.39
C ALA A 408 8.88 -3.86 24.03
N ALA A 409 9.69 -3.09 23.28
CA ALA A 409 10.88 -2.44 23.78
C ALA A 409 10.55 -1.39 24.86
N ILE A 410 9.54 -0.56 24.62
CA ILE A 410 9.06 0.41 25.61
C ILE A 410 8.56 -0.31 26.86
N ALA A 411 7.73 -1.34 26.70
CA ALA A 411 7.20 -2.12 27.81
C ALA A 411 8.33 -2.75 28.65
N SER A 412 9.38 -3.27 28.00
CA SER A 412 10.56 -3.83 28.68
C SER A 412 11.30 -2.80 29.53
N VAL A 413 11.48 -1.57 29.04
CA VAL A 413 12.14 -0.50 29.79
C VAL A 413 11.28 -0.03 30.96
N THR A 414 9.97 0.14 30.74
CA THR A 414 9.04 0.62 31.78
C THR A 414 8.77 -0.40 32.90
N SER A 415 9.04 -1.69 32.67
CA SER A 415 8.76 -2.76 33.64
C SER A 415 9.93 -3.10 34.56
N HIS A 416 11.18 -2.86 34.15
CA HIS A 416 12.36 -3.36 34.86
C HIS A 416 12.98 -2.37 35.88
N ASP A 417 12.76 -1.05 35.75
CA ASP A 417 13.38 -0.07 36.65
C ASP A 417 12.41 0.49 37.70
N SER A 418 12.49 -0.05 38.92
CA SER A 418 11.78 0.49 40.10
C SER A 418 12.36 1.81 40.62
N GLU A 419 13.61 2.13 40.31
CA GLU A 419 14.31 3.32 40.84
C GLU A 419 14.23 4.54 39.91
N LEU A 420 14.13 4.34 38.60
CA LEU A 420 14.01 5.41 37.61
C LEU A 420 12.63 5.36 36.92
N ARG A 421 11.55 5.47 37.71
CA ARG A 421 10.16 5.46 37.19
C ARG A 421 9.85 6.76 36.43
N LEU A 422 10.40 6.88 35.22
CA LEU A 422 9.93 7.88 34.28
C LEU A 422 8.46 7.59 33.93
N PRO A 423 7.59 8.61 33.88
CA PRO A 423 6.21 8.40 33.46
C PRO A 423 6.16 7.73 32.08
N PRO A 424 5.25 6.77 31.84
CA PRO A 424 5.15 6.09 30.54
C PRO A 424 5.08 7.04 29.34
N SER A 425 4.41 8.19 29.49
CA SER A 425 4.32 9.23 28.46
C SER A 425 5.67 9.81 28.06
N VAL A 426 6.60 9.97 29.00
CA VAL A 426 7.97 10.43 28.72
C VAL A 426 8.73 9.37 27.95
N MET A 427 8.58 8.09 28.30
CA MET A 427 9.21 6.98 27.56
C MET A 427 8.67 6.83 26.15
N HIS A 428 7.35 6.90 25.97
CA HIS A 428 6.76 6.96 24.63
C HIS A 428 7.30 8.14 23.81
N THR A 429 7.47 9.31 24.42
CA THR A 429 8.03 10.48 23.74
C THR A 429 9.47 10.28 23.30
N VAL A 430 10.35 9.79 24.20
CA VAL A 430 11.75 9.52 23.87
C VAL A 430 11.87 8.50 22.73
N CYS A 431 11.09 7.41 22.81
CA CYS A 431 11.07 6.38 21.78
C CYS A 431 10.49 6.88 20.46
N ALA A 432 9.45 7.73 20.50
CA ALA A 432 8.90 8.34 19.30
C ALA A 432 9.91 9.28 18.63
N VAL A 433 10.60 10.13 19.39
CA VAL A 433 11.67 10.99 18.87
C VAL A 433 12.78 10.15 18.22
N PHE A 434 13.24 9.11 18.89
CA PHE A 434 14.25 8.19 18.35
C PHE A 434 13.77 7.53 17.04
N ALA A 435 12.55 6.98 17.03
CA ALA A 435 11.97 6.35 15.84
C ALA A 435 11.84 7.35 14.69
N TRP A 436 11.40 8.58 14.95
CA TRP A 436 11.34 9.64 13.95
C TRP A 436 12.70 9.98 13.38
N ILE A 437 13.76 10.06 14.18
CA ILE A 437 15.12 10.31 13.70
C ILE A 437 15.56 9.18 12.75
N VAL A 438 15.42 7.93 13.17
CA VAL A 438 15.84 6.76 12.37
C VAL A 438 15.05 6.69 11.06
N ILE A 439 13.72 6.80 11.12
CA ILE A 439 12.85 6.75 9.94
C ILE A 439 13.13 7.93 9.00
N SER A 440 13.42 9.13 9.54
CA SER A 440 13.77 10.30 8.75
C SER A 440 15.07 10.10 7.96
N VAL A 441 16.08 9.49 8.57
CA VAL A 441 17.35 9.14 7.91
C VAL A 441 17.13 8.07 6.85
N MET A 442 16.39 7.01 7.17
CA MET A 442 16.06 5.93 6.23
C MET A 442 15.27 6.45 5.03
N HIS A 443 14.24 7.26 5.27
CA HIS A 443 13.42 7.87 4.22
C HIS A 443 14.25 8.78 3.33
N ARG A 444 15.13 9.61 3.90
CA ARG A 444 16.05 10.45 3.11
C ARG A 444 16.93 9.60 2.21
N LYS A 445 17.58 8.57 2.75
CA LYS A 445 18.43 7.67 1.96
C LYS A 445 17.63 7.03 0.83
N PHE A 446 16.44 6.52 1.13
CA PHE A 446 15.52 5.97 0.13
C PHE A 446 15.16 7.00 -0.97
N GLN A 447 14.85 8.24 -0.61
CA GLN A 447 14.50 9.29 -1.58
C GLN A 447 15.70 9.71 -2.45
N VAL A 448 16.93 9.67 -1.93
CA VAL A 448 18.14 9.94 -2.70
C VAL A 448 18.35 8.84 -3.74
N GLU A 449 18.30 7.56 -3.33
CA GLU A 449 18.44 6.42 -4.24
C GLU A 449 17.33 6.41 -5.28
N ARG A 450 16.07 6.68 -4.88
CA ARG A 450 14.95 6.75 -5.82
C ARG A 450 15.16 7.84 -6.86
N ARG A 451 15.59 9.04 -6.46
CA ARG A 451 15.85 10.13 -7.41
C ARG A 451 17.00 9.80 -8.35
N ALA A 452 18.03 9.08 -7.88
CA ALA A 452 19.12 8.61 -8.73
C ALA A 452 18.60 7.60 -9.77
N TRP A 453 17.77 6.65 -9.34
CA TRP A 453 17.11 5.69 -10.22
C TRP A 453 16.19 6.36 -11.25
N ASP A 454 15.33 7.28 -10.80
CA ASP A 454 14.40 8.00 -11.68
C ASP A 454 15.15 8.80 -12.77
N ARG A 455 16.32 9.38 -12.44
CA ARG A 455 17.20 10.03 -13.43
C ARG A 455 17.80 9.03 -14.41
N HIS A 456 18.29 7.89 -13.91
CA HIS A 456 18.87 6.86 -14.78
C HIS A 456 17.86 6.31 -15.79
N VAL A 457 16.61 6.10 -15.37
CA VAL A 457 15.51 5.68 -16.26
C VAL A 457 15.20 6.77 -17.29
N ALA A 458 15.18 8.05 -16.89
CA ALA A 458 14.95 9.16 -17.81
C ALA A 458 16.09 9.32 -18.84
N GLU A 459 17.34 9.15 -18.42
CA GLU A 459 18.51 9.16 -19.31
C GLU A 459 18.44 8.00 -20.32
N GLN A 460 18.07 6.79 -19.87
CA GLN A 460 17.85 5.66 -20.78
C GLN A 460 16.71 5.92 -21.77
N GLU A 461 15.64 6.59 -21.36
CA GLU A 461 14.55 6.99 -22.26
C GLU A 461 15.03 7.96 -23.35
N GLU A 462 15.87 8.92 -22.97
CA GLU A 462 16.46 9.90 -23.89
C GLU A 462 17.47 9.26 -24.85
N ASP A 463 18.37 8.41 -24.35
CA ASP A 463 19.36 7.69 -25.17
C ASP A 463 18.68 6.77 -26.19
N ASN A 464 17.65 6.02 -25.77
CA ASN A 464 16.87 5.17 -26.68
C ASN A 464 16.12 6.00 -27.74
N PHE A 465 15.69 7.22 -27.39
CA PHE A 465 15.06 8.14 -28.34
C PHE A 465 16.07 8.70 -29.34
N LEU A 466 17.27 9.08 -28.90
CA LEU A 466 18.34 9.61 -29.74
C LEU A 466 18.93 8.54 -30.67
N GLU A 467 19.24 7.34 -30.17
CA GLU A 467 19.74 6.22 -30.98
C GLU A 467 18.76 5.88 -32.10
N HIS A 468 17.46 5.97 -31.83
CA HIS A 468 16.43 5.80 -32.85
C HIS A 468 16.45 6.93 -33.89
N HIS A 469 16.62 8.19 -33.49
CA HIS A 469 16.65 9.30 -34.43
C HIS A 469 17.88 9.30 -35.32
N LEU A 470 18.98 8.71 -34.87
CA LEU A 470 20.21 8.57 -35.64
C LEU A 470 20.22 7.35 -36.58
N THR A 471 19.34 6.36 -36.35
CA THR A 471 19.20 5.17 -37.20
C THR A 471 18.12 5.30 -38.29
N LEU A 472 17.23 6.30 -38.18
CA LEU A 472 16.33 6.72 -39.26
C LEU A 472 17.03 7.68 -40.21
#